data_AF-A0A925U8T9-F1
#
_entry.id   AF-A0A925U8T9-F1
#
_cell.length_a   1.000
_cell.length_b   1.000
_cell.length_c   1.000
_cell.angle_alpha   90.00
_cell.angle_beta   90.00
_cell.angle_gamma   90.00
#
_symmetry.space_group_name_H-M   'P 1'
#
loop_
_entity.id
_entity.type
_entity.pdbx_description
1 polymer ?
#
loop_
_entity_poly.entity_id
_entity_poly.type
_entity_poly.pdbx_seq_one_letter_code
_entity_poly.pdbx_strand_id
1 'polypeptide(L)'
;MKKITLKNLSFLALAGFLALTSCEKQTTEPEINANEEGNAILVAEATTSSEALYIVNAVPPGCEKDSVASGELHAAINTYLEANYNGFTHFKAFKVKKKSSLEGYIVVIKYNNKPVGLLFSQNGSFVRIFEQRERGEMKGKGWKHGGRFDGRDGKHRDTIALSALSPTIKTYLLVTYPQDTLLAAHAGRNGDIVVISANNGLYATLFTSGGVFVKRAQLVLHAGRKTAITQAQLSAKIATYLLTTYPGYVFHRAYEVKINSTTQAYVVFIDSNETKYALHFDANGNLVKSVVLR
;
A
#
# COMPACT_ATOMS: atom_id res chain seq x y z
N MET A 1 39.54 -34.97 56.71
CA MET A 1 40.94 -35.07 56.26
C MET A 1 41.01 -35.74 54.90
N LYS A 2 41.26 -34.95 53.84
CA LYS A 2 41.99 -35.33 52.61
C LYS A 2 42.06 -34.06 51.75
N LYS A 3 43.12 -33.28 51.99
CA LYS A 3 43.70 -32.33 51.03
C LYS A 3 44.48 -33.14 49.99
N ILE A 4 44.54 -32.66 48.75
CA ILE A 4 45.54 -32.91 47.68
C ILE A 4 44.94 -32.23 46.43
N THR A 5 45.56 -31.38 45.61
CA THR A 5 46.87 -30.71 45.59
C THR A 5 46.80 -29.59 44.55
N LEU A 6 47.39 -28.44 44.88
CA LEU A 6 47.77 -27.37 43.94
C LEU A 6 49.11 -27.77 43.28
N LYS A 7 49.28 -27.56 41.97
CA LYS A 7 50.61 -27.47 41.35
C LYS A 7 50.63 -26.55 40.12
N ASN A 8 51.62 -25.64 40.15
CA ASN A 8 52.31 -24.94 39.05
C ASN A 8 51.47 -23.87 38.31
N LEU A 9 51.62 -22.56 38.54
CA LEU A 9 52.82 -21.69 38.51
C LEU A 9 53.61 -21.77 37.20
N SER A 10 53.34 -20.85 36.27
CA SER A 10 54.36 -20.20 35.44
C SER A 10 53.82 -18.89 34.88
N PHE A 11 54.50 -17.83 35.31
CA PHE A 11 54.42 -16.44 34.86
C PHE A 11 54.95 -16.34 33.42
N LEU A 12 54.24 -15.65 32.54
CA LEU A 12 54.87 -14.78 31.55
C LEU A 12 53.92 -13.63 31.22
N ALA A 13 54.36 -12.42 31.53
CA ALA A 13 53.68 -11.17 31.23
C ALA A 13 53.93 -10.77 29.77
N LEU A 14 52.91 -10.25 29.08
CA LEU A 14 53.10 -9.09 28.21
C LEU A 14 51.78 -8.36 27.95
N ALA A 15 51.90 -7.04 27.94
CA ALA A 15 50.86 -6.03 27.90
C ALA A 15 50.12 -5.92 26.56
N GLY A 16 48.90 -5.37 26.65
CA GLY A 16 48.38 -4.45 25.63
C GLY A 16 47.33 -5.03 24.70
N PHE A 17 46.06 -4.80 25.02
CA PHE A 17 45.18 -3.92 24.24
C PHE A 17 43.81 -3.86 24.96
N LEU A 18 43.37 -2.64 25.30
CA LEU A 18 41.94 -2.41 25.55
C LEU A 18 41.22 -2.61 24.20
N ALA A 19 40.50 -3.71 24.07
CA ALA A 19 39.37 -3.79 23.17
C ALA A 19 38.12 -3.85 24.04
N LEU A 20 37.31 -2.79 23.98
CA LEU A 20 35.92 -2.83 24.44
C LEU A 20 35.20 -3.83 23.55
N THR A 21 35.16 -5.10 23.96
CA THR A 21 34.25 -6.08 23.37
C THR A 21 32.86 -5.71 23.86
N SER A 22 32.15 -4.93 23.04
CA SER A 22 30.70 -4.84 23.06
C SER A 22 30.14 -6.25 23.26
N CYS A 23 29.29 -6.42 24.27
CA CYS A 23 28.38 -7.55 24.34
C CYS A 23 27.56 -7.53 23.04
N GLU A 24 27.98 -8.29 22.04
CA GLU A 24 27.01 -8.84 21.11
C GLU A 24 26.13 -9.74 21.96
N LYS A 25 24.97 -9.19 22.29
CA LYS A 25 23.83 -9.97 22.72
C LYS A 25 23.62 -11.01 21.62
N GLN A 26 24.13 -12.23 21.83
CA GLN A 26 23.70 -13.42 21.14
C GLN A 26 22.19 -13.46 21.32
N THR A 27 21.52 -12.86 20.35
CA THR A 27 20.09 -13.04 20.16
C THR A 27 20.07 -14.43 19.60
N THR A 28 19.79 -15.40 20.48
CA THR A 28 19.40 -16.74 20.10
C THR A 28 18.26 -16.55 19.11
N GLU A 29 18.60 -16.53 17.82
CA GLU A 29 17.62 -16.68 16.77
C GLU A 29 16.91 -18.00 17.09
N PRO A 30 15.58 -18.03 17.14
CA PRO A 30 14.91 -19.31 17.15
C PRO A 30 15.30 -19.99 15.84
N GLU A 31 16.21 -20.97 15.92
CA GLU A 31 16.45 -21.91 14.84
C GLU A 31 15.11 -22.53 14.48
N ILE A 32 14.55 -22.07 13.36
CA ILE A 32 13.35 -22.65 12.81
C ILE A 32 13.85 -23.77 11.89
N ASN A 33 13.52 -25.00 12.27
CA ASN A 33 13.86 -26.23 11.56
C ASN A 33 13.81 -26.04 10.03
N ALA A 34 14.89 -26.44 9.35
CA ALA A 34 15.14 -26.33 7.90
C ALA A 34 14.09 -26.99 6.97
N ASN A 35 12.98 -27.51 7.51
CA ASN A 35 11.95 -28.25 6.78
C ASN A 35 10.83 -27.37 6.19
N GLU A 36 10.68 -26.10 6.60
CA GLU A 36 9.61 -25.22 6.08
C GLU A 36 10.05 -24.28 4.93
N GLU A 37 11.35 -24.08 4.71
CA GLU A 37 11.88 -23.33 3.57
C GLU A 37 12.06 -24.19 2.29
N GLY A 38 11.99 -25.53 2.41
CA GLY A 38 12.29 -26.47 1.31
C GLY A 38 11.39 -26.33 0.07
N ASN A 39 10.23 -25.66 0.21
CA ASN A 39 9.25 -25.46 -0.86
C ASN A 39 9.11 -24.00 -1.32
N ALA A 40 9.98 -23.11 -0.85
CA ALA A 40 9.99 -21.71 -1.23
C ALA A 40 11.24 -21.35 -2.06
N ILE A 41 11.09 -20.47 -3.04
CA ILE A 41 12.22 -19.97 -3.84
C ILE A 41 12.21 -18.45 -3.79
N LEU A 42 13.33 -17.86 -3.34
CA LEU A 42 13.52 -16.40 -3.34
C LEU A 42 13.54 -15.87 -4.78
N VAL A 43 12.63 -14.95 -5.08
CA VAL A 43 12.41 -14.37 -6.42
C VAL A 43 12.66 -12.85 -6.49
N ALA A 44 12.77 -12.17 -5.36
CA ALA A 44 13.30 -10.80 -5.29
C ALA A 44 13.93 -10.52 -3.92
N GLU A 45 15.12 -9.93 -3.95
CA GLU A 45 15.77 -9.38 -2.76
C GLU A 45 15.14 -8.03 -2.42
N ALA A 46 14.98 -7.76 -1.13
CA ALA A 46 14.44 -6.50 -0.62
C ALA A 46 15.45 -5.82 0.30
N THR A 47 15.22 -4.54 0.56
CA THR A 47 16.03 -3.71 1.47
C THR A 47 16.08 -4.27 2.90
N THR A 48 15.08 -5.06 3.28
CA THR A 48 15.05 -5.79 4.55
C THR A 48 14.67 -7.26 4.31
N SER A 49 15.12 -8.16 5.19
CA SER A 49 14.89 -9.61 5.04
C SER A 49 13.41 -10.00 5.16
N SER A 50 12.56 -9.19 5.79
CA SER A 50 11.12 -9.44 5.96
C SER A 50 10.31 -9.13 4.70
N GLU A 51 10.84 -8.28 3.81
CA GLU A 51 10.24 -7.84 2.55
C GLU A 51 10.71 -8.68 1.35
N ALA A 52 11.67 -9.58 1.57
CA ALA A 52 12.15 -10.50 0.54
C ALA A 52 10.99 -11.35 0.01
N LEU A 53 10.91 -11.48 -1.32
CA LEU A 53 9.77 -12.13 -1.98
C LEU A 53 10.12 -13.54 -2.41
N TYR A 54 9.22 -14.46 -2.13
CA TYR A 54 9.37 -15.87 -2.44
C TYR A 54 8.18 -16.35 -3.25
N ILE A 55 8.41 -17.32 -4.14
CA ILE A 55 7.35 -18.20 -4.62
C ILE A 55 7.22 -19.38 -3.67
N VAL A 56 5.99 -19.77 -3.35
CA VAL A 56 5.70 -20.84 -2.39
C VAL A 56 5.05 -22.04 -3.07
N ASN A 57 5.18 -23.21 -2.45
CA ASN A 57 4.73 -24.48 -3.02
C ASN A 57 5.32 -24.72 -4.42
N ALA A 58 6.61 -24.36 -4.57
CA ALA A 58 7.35 -24.41 -5.82
C ALA A 58 7.71 -25.85 -6.25
N VAL A 59 8.11 -26.67 -5.28
CA VAL A 59 8.56 -28.06 -5.43
C VAL A 59 7.49 -29.02 -4.92
N PRO A 60 6.92 -29.89 -5.77
CA PRO A 60 5.95 -30.89 -5.32
C PRO A 60 6.54 -31.85 -4.27
N PRO A 61 5.72 -32.42 -3.37
CA PRO A 61 6.20 -33.39 -2.38
C PRO A 61 6.93 -34.59 -3.01
N GLY A 62 8.08 -34.93 -2.46
CA GLY A 62 8.93 -36.02 -2.97
C GLY A 62 9.67 -35.70 -4.27
N CYS A 63 9.69 -34.43 -4.69
CA CYS A 63 10.51 -33.94 -5.77
C CYS A 63 11.67 -33.08 -5.23
N GLU A 64 12.73 -33.01 -6.00
CA GLU A 64 13.89 -32.16 -5.79
C GLU A 64 14.03 -31.17 -6.95
N LYS A 65 14.80 -30.09 -6.75
CA LYS A 65 15.06 -29.10 -7.78
C LYS A 65 16.55 -28.90 -8.00
N ASP A 66 16.95 -28.88 -9.27
CA ASP A 66 18.31 -28.57 -9.70
C ASP A 66 18.31 -27.28 -10.49
N SER A 67 19.21 -26.35 -10.18
CA SER A 67 19.37 -25.14 -10.98
C SER A 67 19.74 -25.49 -12.43
N VAL A 68 19.15 -24.77 -13.38
CA VAL A 68 19.39 -24.95 -14.81
C VAL A 68 19.60 -23.60 -15.47
N ALA A 69 20.53 -23.52 -16.43
CA ALA A 69 20.73 -22.32 -17.22
C ALA A 69 19.55 -22.09 -18.17
N SER A 70 19.23 -20.83 -18.49
CA SER A 70 18.09 -20.50 -19.38
C SER A 70 18.22 -21.12 -20.78
N GLY A 71 19.45 -21.28 -21.29
CA GLY A 71 19.72 -21.93 -22.58
C GLY A 71 19.50 -23.44 -22.59
N GLU A 72 19.35 -24.08 -21.42
CA GLU A 72 19.10 -25.52 -21.27
C GLU A 72 17.61 -25.84 -21.00
N LEU A 73 16.74 -24.83 -21.05
CA LEU A 73 15.30 -25.02 -20.93
C LEU A 73 14.72 -25.61 -22.22
N HIS A 74 13.62 -26.35 -22.08
CA HIS A 74 12.88 -26.85 -23.24
C HIS A 74 12.43 -25.68 -24.13
N ALA A 75 12.67 -25.73 -25.44
CA ALA A 75 12.46 -24.59 -26.35
C ALA A 75 11.03 -24.01 -26.28
N ALA A 76 10.01 -24.87 -26.12
CA ALA A 76 8.61 -24.46 -25.95
C ALA A 76 8.37 -23.49 -24.78
N ILE A 77 9.22 -23.52 -23.74
CA ILE A 77 9.15 -22.59 -22.61
C ILE A 77 9.49 -21.18 -23.08
N ASN A 78 10.59 -21.02 -23.82
CA ASN A 78 11.01 -19.70 -24.33
C ASN A 78 9.98 -19.15 -25.31
N THR A 79 9.44 -20.00 -26.20
CA THR A 79 8.33 -19.62 -27.09
C THR A 79 7.11 -19.11 -26.31
N TYR A 80 6.72 -19.80 -25.23
CA TYR A 80 5.61 -19.37 -24.39
C TYR A 80 5.89 -18.03 -23.70
N LEU A 81 7.11 -17.85 -23.18
CA LEU A 81 7.51 -16.62 -22.48
C LEU A 81 7.57 -15.42 -23.42
N GLU A 82 8.10 -15.58 -24.64
CA GLU A 82 8.14 -14.51 -25.64
C GLU A 82 6.72 -14.09 -26.07
N ALA A 83 5.80 -15.05 -26.22
CA ALA A 83 4.42 -14.77 -26.62
C ALA A 83 3.58 -14.10 -25.52
N ASN A 84 3.77 -14.49 -24.25
CA ASN A 84 2.88 -14.07 -23.14
C ASN A 84 3.50 -13.04 -22.19
N TYR A 85 4.83 -12.92 -22.20
CA TYR A 85 5.61 -12.04 -21.32
C TYR A 85 6.65 -11.27 -22.12
N ASN A 86 6.27 -10.71 -23.27
CA ASN A 86 7.19 -9.99 -24.16
C ASN A 86 8.04 -8.95 -23.41
N GLY A 87 9.37 -8.97 -23.59
CA GLY A 87 10.31 -8.12 -22.85
C GLY A 87 10.66 -8.63 -21.45
N PHE A 88 10.37 -9.89 -21.13
CA PHE A 88 10.85 -10.50 -19.89
C PHE A 88 12.37 -10.67 -19.85
N THR A 89 12.92 -10.75 -18.65
CA THR A 89 14.30 -11.19 -18.41
C THR A 89 14.30 -12.45 -17.54
N HIS A 90 15.10 -13.46 -17.89
CA HIS A 90 15.30 -14.62 -17.02
C HIS A 90 15.95 -14.19 -15.70
N PHE A 91 15.48 -14.79 -14.59
CA PHE A 91 16.07 -14.57 -13.27
C PHE A 91 16.64 -15.86 -12.69
N LYS A 92 15.83 -16.91 -12.54
CA LYS A 92 16.24 -18.24 -12.06
C LYS A 92 15.47 -19.32 -12.80
N ALA A 93 16.05 -20.49 -12.98
CA ALA A 93 15.33 -21.63 -13.49
C ALA A 93 15.80 -22.92 -12.82
N PHE A 94 14.88 -23.88 -12.70
CA PHE A 94 15.15 -25.18 -12.08
C PHE A 94 14.50 -26.32 -12.87
N LYS A 95 15.19 -27.45 -12.98
CA LYS A 95 14.60 -28.76 -13.31
C LYS A 95 13.99 -29.34 -12.05
N VAL A 96 12.75 -29.82 -12.12
CA VAL A 96 12.10 -30.54 -11.03
C VAL A 96 12.22 -32.02 -11.31
N LYS A 97 12.76 -32.78 -10.36
CA LYS A 97 12.98 -34.22 -10.50
C LYS A 97 12.29 -34.99 -9.40
N LYS A 98 11.71 -36.13 -9.75
CA LYS A 98 11.31 -37.16 -8.77
C LYS A 98 12.28 -38.32 -8.90
N LYS A 99 13.17 -38.46 -7.92
CA LYS A 99 14.37 -39.30 -8.03
C LYS A 99 15.23 -38.82 -9.22
N SER A 100 15.20 -39.53 -10.34
CA SER A 100 15.95 -39.19 -11.56
C SER A 100 15.07 -38.88 -12.76
N SER A 101 13.74 -38.96 -12.61
CA SER A 101 12.78 -38.59 -13.66
C SER A 101 12.55 -37.09 -13.67
N LEU A 102 12.64 -36.45 -14.83
CA LEU A 102 12.26 -35.05 -15.01
C LEU A 102 10.73 -34.94 -14.94
N GLU A 103 10.22 -34.14 -14.01
CA GLU A 103 8.79 -33.88 -13.85
C GLU A 103 8.37 -32.56 -14.51
N GLY A 104 9.30 -31.60 -14.60
CA GLY A 104 9.03 -30.31 -15.21
C GLY A 104 10.08 -29.26 -14.90
N TYR A 105 9.69 -28.01 -15.12
CA TYR A 105 10.57 -26.85 -14.95
C TYR A 105 9.90 -25.77 -14.13
N ILE A 106 10.64 -25.18 -13.20
CA ILE A 106 10.26 -23.95 -12.52
C ILE A 106 11.06 -22.82 -13.15
N VAL A 107 10.40 -21.80 -13.67
CA VAL A 107 11.07 -20.66 -14.29
C VAL A 107 10.63 -19.38 -13.59
N VAL A 108 11.61 -18.60 -13.13
CA VAL A 108 11.41 -17.28 -12.55
C VAL A 108 11.93 -16.24 -13.52
N ILE A 109 11.05 -15.32 -13.90
CA ILE A 109 11.34 -14.20 -14.79
C ILE A 109 11.10 -12.88 -14.06
N LYS A 110 11.62 -11.78 -14.61
CA LYS A 110 11.10 -10.44 -14.34
C LYS A 110 10.35 -9.96 -15.57
N TYR A 111 9.11 -9.52 -15.38
CA TYR A 111 8.27 -8.92 -16.41
C TYR A 111 7.80 -7.57 -15.89
N ASN A 112 8.05 -6.48 -16.63
CA ASN A 112 7.83 -5.10 -16.16
C ASN A 112 8.44 -4.83 -14.77
N ASN A 113 9.68 -5.30 -14.55
CA ASN A 113 10.40 -5.25 -13.27
C ASN A 113 9.72 -5.97 -12.09
N LYS A 114 8.69 -6.79 -12.33
CA LYS A 114 8.02 -7.60 -11.31
C LYS A 114 8.39 -9.08 -11.48
N PRO A 115 8.78 -9.78 -10.40
CA PRO A 115 9.08 -11.20 -10.48
C PRO A 115 7.81 -12.01 -10.79
N VAL A 116 7.94 -13.06 -11.58
CA VAL A 116 6.89 -14.04 -11.87
C VAL A 116 7.52 -15.43 -11.83
N GLY A 117 6.97 -16.34 -11.03
CA GLY A 117 7.35 -17.75 -11.04
C GLY A 117 6.31 -18.58 -11.79
N LEU A 118 6.76 -19.41 -12.72
CA LEU A 118 5.91 -20.24 -13.56
C LEU A 118 6.35 -21.71 -13.46
N LEU A 119 5.37 -22.61 -13.51
CA LEU A 119 5.57 -24.05 -13.63
C LEU A 119 5.28 -24.49 -15.06
N PHE A 120 6.19 -25.27 -15.61
CA PHE A 120 6.04 -25.95 -16.90
C PHE A 120 6.15 -27.46 -16.71
N SER A 121 5.46 -28.21 -17.56
CA SER A 121 5.60 -29.67 -17.63
C SER A 121 6.96 -30.08 -18.20
N GLN A 122 7.29 -31.36 -18.13
CA GLN A 122 8.50 -31.92 -18.75
C GLN A 122 8.63 -31.61 -20.27
N ASN A 123 7.50 -31.40 -20.97
CA ASN A 123 7.45 -31.06 -22.40
C ASN A 123 7.46 -29.54 -22.65
N GLY A 124 7.63 -28.73 -21.61
CA GLY A 124 7.65 -27.27 -21.71
C GLY A 124 6.28 -26.62 -21.88
N SER A 125 5.18 -27.35 -21.66
CA SER A 125 3.83 -26.76 -21.64
C SER A 125 3.60 -26.00 -20.33
N PHE A 126 3.00 -24.81 -20.40
CA PHE A 126 2.64 -24.04 -19.20
C PHE A 126 1.60 -24.79 -18.35
N VAL A 127 1.81 -24.82 -17.04
CA VAL A 127 0.91 -25.47 -16.07
C VAL A 127 0.22 -24.42 -15.20
N ARG A 128 1.00 -23.59 -14.49
CA ARG A 128 0.46 -22.56 -13.58
C ARG A 128 1.48 -21.50 -13.23
N ILE A 129 1.01 -20.39 -12.67
CA ILE A 129 1.82 -19.39 -11.97
C ILE A 129 1.90 -19.78 -10.48
N PHE A 130 3.06 -19.57 -9.86
CA PHE A 130 3.22 -19.77 -8.43
C PHE A 130 2.66 -18.59 -7.62
N GLU A 131 2.10 -18.91 -6.46
CA GLU A 131 1.79 -17.91 -5.44
C GLU A 131 3.09 -17.27 -4.95
N GLN A 132 3.05 -15.96 -4.75
CA GLN A 132 4.15 -15.18 -4.17
C GLN A 132 3.78 -14.75 -2.75
N ARG A 133 4.77 -14.77 -1.85
CA ARG A 133 4.64 -14.30 -0.46
C ARG A 133 5.90 -13.57 -0.03
N GLU A 134 5.73 -12.62 0.87
CA GLU A 134 6.86 -12.01 1.58
C GLU A 134 7.38 -12.94 2.69
N ARG A 135 8.65 -12.83 3.08
CA ARG A 135 9.25 -13.69 4.12
C ARG A 135 8.45 -13.67 5.41
N GLY A 136 8.01 -12.48 5.83
CA GLY A 136 7.20 -12.31 7.03
C GLY A 136 5.81 -12.97 6.97
N GLU A 137 5.36 -13.37 5.77
CA GLU A 137 4.05 -13.99 5.51
C GLU A 137 4.12 -15.49 5.20
N MET A 138 5.30 -16.10 5.33
CA MET A 138 5.44 -17.55 5.11
C MET A 138 4.65 -18.38 6.12
N LYS A 139 4.41 -17.84 7.31
CA LYS A 139 3.63 -18.49 8.38
C LYS A 139 2.18 -18.03 8.38
N GLY A 140 1.25 -18.99 8.46
CA GLY A 140 -0.19 -18.71 8.58
C GLY A 140 -0.89 -18.38 7.25
N LYS A 141 -2.01 -17.65 7.33
CA LYS A 141 -2.91 -17.37 6.18
C LYS A 141 -2.31 -16.46 5.10
N GLY A 142 -1.05 -16.02 5.24
CA GLY A 142 -0.31 -15.31 4.19
C GLY A 142 -0.83 -13.91 3.88
N TRP A 143 -1.40 -13.23 4.87
CA TRP A 143 -1.89 -11.86 4.70
C TRP A 143 -1.53 -11.00 5.90
N LYS A 144 -0.79 -9.91 5.64
CA LYS A 144 -0.64 -8.78 6.56
C LYS A 144 -1.14 -7.50 5.89
N HIS A 145 -1.73 -6.62 6.69
CA HIS A 145 -2.08 -5.28 6.27
C HIS A 145 -0.83 -4.51 5.82
N GLY A 146 -0.91 -3.82 4.67
CA GLY A 146 0.17 -3.03 4.09
C GLY A 146 1.23 -3.82 3.31
N GLY A 147 1.10 -5.14 3.15
CA GLY A 147 1.99 -5.93 2.28
C GLY A 147 1.75 -5.68 0.78
N ARG A 148 2.65 -6.12 -0.08
CA ARG A 148 2.54 -5.95 -1.55
C ARG A 148 1.26 -6.51 -2.17
N PHE A 149 0.54 -7.38 -1.45
CA PHE A 149 -0.72 -7.99 -1.86
C PHE A 149 -1.95 -7.43 -1.13
N ASP A 150 -1.81 -6.37 -0.32
CA ASP A 150 -2.90 -5.73 0.44
C ASP A 150 -3.99 -5.11 -0.45
N GLY A 151 -3.83 -5.13 -1.77
CA GLY A 151 -4.86 -4.77 -2.75
C GLY A 151 -6.00 -5.78 -2.92
N ARG A 152 -6.00 -6.93 -2.22
CA ARG A 152 -7.07 -7.96 -2.35
C ARG A 152 -8.38 -7.58 -1.66
N ASP A 153 -8.36 -6.69 -0.67
CA ASP A 153 -9.57 -6.22 0.03
C ASP A 153 -10.30 -5.06 -0.69
N GLY A 154 -9.78 -4.64 -1.85
CA GLY A 154 -10.31 -3.52 -2.63
C GLY A 154 -10.01 -2.13 -2.06
N LYS A 155 -9.22 -2.01 -0.98
CA LYS A 155 -8.92 -0.73 -0.32
C LYS A 155 -7.60 -0.08 -0.75
N HIS A 156 -6.81 -0.70 -1.63
CA HIS A 156 -5.67 -0.13 -2.36
C HIS A 156 -4.78 0.83 -1.54
N ARG A 157 -4.15 0.34 -0.46
CA ARG A 157 -3.44 1.18 0.53
C ARG A 157 -1.93 1.27 0.30
N ASP A 158 -1.48 1.41 -0.95
CA ASP A 158 -0.06 1.55 -1.29
C ASP A 158 0.43 2.96 -0.89
N THR A 159 0.73 3.15 0.39
CA THR A 159 1.13 4.44 0.95
C THR A 159 2.53 4.81 0.49
N ILE A 160 2.66 5.98 -0.13
CA ILE A 160 3.93 6.60 -0.52
C ILE A 160 4.33 7.59 0.58
N ALA A 161 5.54 7.47 1.11
CA ALA A 161 6.08 8.48 2.01
C ALA A 161 6.15 9.83 1.29
N LEU A 162 5.73 10.92 1.94
CA LEU A 162 5.75 12.26 1.31
C LEU A 162 7.17 12.68 0.87
N SER A 163 8.20 12.23 1.59
CA SER A 163 9.60 12.41 1.22
C SER A 163 9.98 11.68 -0.08
N ALA A 164 9.30 10.58 -0.41
CA ALA A 164 9.51 9.79 -1.63
C ALA A 164 8.71 10.29 -2.84
N LEU A 165 7.86 11.32 -2.69
CA LEU A 165 7.20 11.95 -3.84
C LEU A 165 8.24 12.52 -4.82
N SER A 166 7.96 12.39 -6.11
CA SER A 166 8.83 12.92 -7.16
C SER A 166 8.99 14.44 -7.02
N PRO A 167 10.15 15.00 -7.40
CA PRO A 167 10.35 16.45 -7.39
C PRO A 167 9.26 17.19 -8.16
N THR A 168 8.83 16.66 -9.31
CA THR A 168 7.75 17.23 -10.14
C THR A 168 6.44 17.41 -9.37
N ILE A 169 6.00 16.39 -8.63
CA ILE A 169 4.75 16.44 -7.85
C ILE A 169 4.89 17.44 -6.69
N LYS A 170 6.03 17.40 -5.98
CA LYS A 170 6.30 18.32 -4.87
C LYS A 170 6.27 19.77 -5.33
N THR A 171 6.98 20.09 -6.41
CA THR A 171 7.01 21.44 -6.98
C THR A 171 5.62 21.88 -7.43
N TYR A 172 4.87 21.02 -8.12
CA TYR A 172 3.52 21.36 -8.56
C TYR A 172 2.61 21.72 -7.39
N LEU A 173 2.58 20.90 -6.34
CA LEU A 173 1.74 21.14 -5.15
C LEU A 173 2.16 22.40 -4.39
N LEU A 174 3.47 22.62 -4.19
CA LEU A 174 3.98 23.80 -3.50
C LEU A 174 3.68 25.10 -4.26
N VAL A 175 3.78 25.09 -5.59
CA VAL A 175 3.55 26.29 -6.41
C VAL A 175 2.05 26.57 -6.59
N THR A 176 1.26 25.53 -6.87
CA THR A 176 -0.16 25.69 -7.21
C THR A 176 -1.03 25.83 -5.96
N TYR A 177 -0.63 25.18 -4.87
CA TYR A 177 -1.38 25.13 -3.62
C TYR A 177 -0.48 25.38 -2.39
N PRO A 178 0.16 26.56 -2.31
CA PRO A 178 1.17 26.85 -1.28
C PRO A 178 0.63 26.84 0.15
N GLN A 179 -0.69 26.99 0.32
CA GLN A 179 -1.36 26.97 1.62
C GLN A 179 -1.75 25.56 2.08
N ASP A 180 -1.57 24.56 1.22
CA ASP A 180 -1.93 23.19 1.55
C ASP A 180 -0.84 22.51 2.37
N THR A 181 -1.27 21.80 3.42
CA THR A 181 -0.43 20.86 4.14
C THR A 181 -0.60 19.47 3.55
N LEU A 182 0.48 18.86 3.05
CA LEU A 182 0.44 17.48 2.56
C LEU A 182 0.27 16.51 3.72
N LEU A 183 -0.69 15.59 3.61
CA LEU A 183 -1.03 14.65 4.68
C LEU A 183 -0.63 13.21 4.36
N ALA A 184 -0.89 12.76 3.13
CA ALA A 184 -0.62 11.40 2.70
C ALA A 184 -0.46 11.35 1.18
N ALA A 185 0.21 10.31 0.69
CA ALA A 185 0.24 9.98 -0.72
C ALA A 185 0.04 8.48 -0.90
N HIS A 186 -0.61 8.10 -2.00
CA HIS A 186 -0.91 6.71 -2.31
C HIS A 186 -0.73 6.42 -3.80
N ALA A 187 -0.21 5.24 -4.12
CA ALA A 187 -0.18 4.74 -5.49
C ALA A 187 -1.52 4.04 -5.83
N GLY A 188 -2.02 4.29 -7.04
CA GLY A 188 -3.10 3.56 -7.67
C GLY A 188 -2.58 2.38 -8.48
N ARG A 189 -3.51 1.53 -8.95
CA ARG A 189 -3.22 0.28 -9.69
C ARG A 189 -2.28 0.46 -10.88
N ASN A 190 -2.40 1.57 -11.62
CA ASN A 190 -1.64 1.84 -12.82
C ASN A 190 -0.34 2.64 -12.55
N GLY A 191 0.01 2.84 -11.27
CA GLY A 191 1.12 3.69 -10.85
C GLY A 191 0.77 5.18 -10.74
N ASP A 192 -0.49 5.55 -10.99
CA ASP A 192 -1.00 6.89 -10.74
C ASP A 192 -0.84 7.25 -9.26
N ILE A 193 -0.61 8.51 -8.93
CA ILE A 193 -0.34 8.95 -7.56
C ILE A 193 -1.46 9.87 -7.10
N VAL A 194 -2.10 9.53 -5.97
CA VAL A 194 -3.04 10.41 -5.29
C VAL A 194 -2.34 11.02 -4.09
N VAL A 195 -2.29 12.35 -4.03
CA VAL A 195 -1.80 13.09 -2.87
C VAL A 195 -2.98 13.71 -2.13
N ILE A 196 -3.10 13.37 -0.84
CA ILE A 196 -4.05 13.96 0.09
C ILE A 196 -3.40 15.18 0.73
N SER A 197 -4.09 16.30 0.63
CA SER A 197 -3.69 17.58 1.22
C SER A 197 -4.84 18.17 2.02
N ALA A 198 -4.50 18.95 3.04
CA ALA A 198 -5.45 19.69 3.84
C ALA A 198 -5.19 21.18 3.75
N ASN A 199 -6.29 21.89 3.63
CA ASN A 199 -6.44 23.32 3.86
C ASN A 199 -7.78 23.48 4.60
N ASN A 200 -8.60 24.48 4.33
CA ASN A 200 -10.00 24.63 4.79
C ASN A 200 -10.95 23.49 4.30
N GLY A 201 -10.45 22.27 4.18
CA GLY A 201 -11.06 21.06 3.64
C GLY A 201 -9.97 20.03 3.30
N LEU A 202 -10.38 18.78 3.11
CA LEU A 202 -9.51 17.74 2.55
C LEU A 202 -9.59 17.76 1.03
N TYR A 203 -8.46 17.56 0.37
CA TYR A 203 -8.36 17.47 -1.08
C TYR A 203 -7.58 16.24 -1.48
N ALA A 204 -8.02 15.58 -2.54
CA ALA A 204 -7.28 14.54 -3.24
C ALA A 204 -6.84 15.08 -4.59
N THR A 205 -5.53 15.06 -4.85
CA THR A 205 -4.93 15.47 -6.11
C THR A 205 -4.32 14.26 -6.79
N LEU A 206 -4.83 13.94 -7.98
CA LEU A 206 -4.41 12.81 -8.81
C LEU A 206 -3.36 13.26 -9.83
N PHE A 207 -2.28 12.49 -9.91
CA PHE A 207 -1.22 12.59 -10.89
C PHE A 207 -1.07 11.26 -11.64
N THR A 208 -0.57 11.32 -12.88
CA THR A 208 -0.09 10.13 -13.59
C THR A 208 1.17 9.57 -12.91
N SER A 209 1.58 8.35 -13.27
CA SER A 209 2.84 7.75 -12.80
C SER A 209 4.09 8.58 -13.13
N GLY A 210 4.04 9.42 -14.17
CA GLY A 210 5.10 10.38 -14.52
C GLY A 210 5.06 11.70 -13.74
N GLY A 211 4.09 11.89 -12.84
CA GLY A 211 3.92 13.10 -12.05
C GLY A 211 3.20 14.25 -12.76
N VAL A 212 2.48 13.97 -13.84
CA VAL A 212 1.65 14.97 -14.54
C VAL A 212 0.30 15.10 -13.84
N PHE A 213 -0.13 16.33 -13.56
CA PHE A 213 -1.43 16.59 -12.95
C PHE A 213 -2.59 16.10 -13.83
N VAL A 214 -3.55 15.40 -13.22
CA VAL A 214 -4.75 14.90 -13.89
C VAL A 214 -5.99 15.61 -13.39
N LYS A 215 -6.22 15.56 -12.07
CA LYS A 215 -7.44 16.10 -11.45
C LYS A 215 -7.23 16.38 -9.98
N ARG A 216 -7.90 17.41 -9.47
CA ARG A 216 -8.09 17.63 -8.03
C ARG A 216 -9.56 17.54 -7.68
N ALA A 217 -9.87 16.92 -6.55
CA ALA A 217 -11.22 16.86 -5.99
C ALA A 217 -11.17 17.23 -4.50
N GLN A 218 -12.11 18.07 -4.07
CA GLN A 218 -12.35 18.27 -2.64
C GLN A 218 -13.04 17.02 -2.09
N LEU A 219 -12.44 16.41 -1.08
CA LEU A 219 -13.03 15.30 -0.37
C LEU A 219 -14.07 15.86 0.59
N VAL A 220 -15.33 15.84 0.16
CA VAL A 220 -16.45 16.22 1.01
C VAL A 220 -16.61 15.14 2.07
N LEU A 221 -16.09 15.39 3.27
CA LEU A 221 -16.41 14.61 4.45
C LEU A 221 -17.91 14.74 4.71
N HIS A 222 -18.69 13.76 4.28
CA HIS A 222 -20.13 13.65 4.57
C HIS A 222 -20.42 13.38 6.06
N ALA A 223 -19.45 13.60 6.95
CA ALA A 223 -19.49 13.30 8.36
C ALA A 223 -19.19 14.53 9.24
N GLY A 224 -19.49 15.74 8.78
CA GLY A 224 -19.55 16.89 9.69
C GLY A 224 -20.67 16.68 10.71
N ARG A 225 -20.40 17.00 11.98
CA ARG A 225 -21.45 16.99 13.01
C ARG A 225 -22.49 18.04 12.62
N LYS A 226 -23.75 17.61 12.51
CA LYS A 226 -24.89 18.50 12.26
C LYS A 226 -25.37 19.04 13.60
N THR A 227 -25.22 20.34 13.80
CA THR A 227 -25.78 21.04 14.96
C THR A 227 -27.01 21.78 14.50
N ALA A 228 -28.15 21.56 15.16
CA ALA A 228 -29.35 22.33 14.88
C ALA A 228 -29.12 23.79 15.27
N ILE A 229 -29.50 24.70 14.37
CA ILE A 229 -29.42 26.15 14.58
C ILE A 229 -30.79 26.77 14.33
N THR A 230 -31.06 27.89 15.00
CA THR A 230 -32.27 28.68 14.80
C THR A 230 -32.12 29.62 13.60
N GLN A 231 -33.23 30.14 13.08
CA GLN A 231 -33.20 31.09 11.97
C GLN A 231 -32.36 32.34 12.27
N ALA A 232 -32.37 32.82 13.52
CA ALA A 232 -31.58 33.97 13.96
C ALA A 232 -30.06 33.72 13.96
N GLN A 233 -29.64 32.45 13.92
CA GLN A 233 -28.24 32.05 13.88
C GLN A 233 -27.71 31.89 12.44
N LEU A 234 -28.54 32.06 11.42
CA LEU A 234 -28.10 32.06 10.04
C LEU A 234 -27.28 33.31 9.73
N SER A 235 -26.29 33.19 8.85
CA SER A 235 -25.53 34.34 8.38
C SER A 235 -26.45 35.33 7.65
N ALA A 236 -26.15 36.62 7.74
CA ALA A 236 -26.92 37.68 7.09
C ALA A 236 -27.10 37.41 5.58
N LYS A 237 -26.07 36.85 4.94
CA LYS A 237 -26.09 36.51 3.51
C LYS A 237 -27.13 35.43 3.17
N ILE A 238 -27.23 34.38 4.00
CA ILE A 238 -28.25 33.33 3.82
C ILE A 238 -29.64 33.93 4.05
N ALA A 239 -29.82 34.72 5.11
CA ALA A 239 -31.10 35.37 5.40
C ALA A 239 -31.56 36.26 4.25
N THR A 240 -30.67 37.08 3.68
CA THR A 240 -30.96 37.88 2.48
C THR A 240 -31.37 37.00 1.31
N TYR A 241 -30.61 35.95 1.00
CA TYR A 241 -30.93 35.05 -0.11
C TYR A 241 -32.32 34.41 0.01
N LEU A 242 -32.69 33.96 1.22
CA LEU A 242 -34.00 33.36 1.46
C LEU A 242 -35.13 34.38 1.26
N LEU A 243 -34.98 35.59 1.79
CA LEU A 243 -35.99 36.65 1.65
C LEU A 243 -36.15 37.13 0.20
N THR A 244 -35.06 37.20 -0.57
CA THR A 244 -35.11 37.64 -1.98
C THR A 244 -35.62 36.56 -2.91
N THR A 245 -35.24 35.30 -2.69
CA THR A 245 -35.51 34.20 -3.62
C THR A 245 -36.81 33.46 -3.31
N TYR A 246 -37.16 33.38 -2.02
CA TYR A 246 -38.35 32.69 -1.52
C TYR A 246 -39.19 33.64 -0.66
N PRO A 247 -39.71 34.75 -1.20
CA PRO A 247 -40.51 35.69 -0.43
C PRO A 247 -41.69 34.98 0.24
N GLY A 248 -41.88 35.22 1.55
CA GLY A 248 -42.95 34.57 2.33
C GLY A 248 -42.69 33.12 2.71
N TYR A 249 -41.44 32.63 2.65
CA TYR A 249 -41.12 31.28 3.09
C TYR A 249 -41.45 31.03 4.57
N VAL A 250 -41.84 29.79 4.88
CA VAL A 250 -41.97 29.29 6.25
C VAL A 250 -40.69 28.56 6.62
N PHE A 251 -39.99 29.03 7.65
CA PHE A 251 -38.80 28.37 8.18
C PHE A 251 -39.18 27.14 9.00
N HIS A 252 -38.52 26.01 8.75
CA HIS A 252 -38.72 24.80 9.57
C HIS A 252 -37.55 24.54 10.50
N ARG A 253 -36.37 24.33 9.93
CA ARG A 253 -35.16 23.98 10.68
C ARG A 253 -33.93 24.27 9.84
N ALA A 254 -32.82 24.54 10.52
CA ALA A 254 -31.53 24.65 9.89
C ALA A 254 -30.48 23.87 10.68
N TYR A 255 -29.46 23.43 9.97
CA TYR A 255 -28.30 22.75 10.54
C TYR A 255 -27.03 23.43 10.08
N GLU A 256 -26.13 23.65 11.03
CA GLU A 256 -24.75 23.99 10.78
C GLU A 256 -23.93 22.70 10.75
N VAL A 257 -23.11 22.54 9.73
CA VAL A 257 -22.23 21.38 9.57
C VAL A 257 -20.82 21.81 9.95
N LYS A 258 -20.30 21.29 11.07
CA LYS A 258 -18.93 21.56 11.54
C LYS A 258 -18.02 20.36 11.35
N ILE A 259 -16.78 20.65 10.97
CA ILE A 259 -15.64 19.71 11.01
C ILE A 259 -14.57 20.37 11.85
N ASN A 260 -14.09 19.68 12.90
CA ASN A 260 -13.06 20.20 13.81
C ASN A 260 -13.38 21.63 14.29
N SER A 261 -14.64 21.88 14.68
CA SER A 261 -15.16 23.19 15.13
C SER A 261 -15.20 24.30 14.08
N THR A 262 -14.78 24.04 12.84
CA THR A 262 -14.90 24.97 11.72
C THR A 262 -16.19 24.70 10.94
N THR A 263 -16.96 25.74 10.68
CA THR A 263 -18.19 25.64 9.89
C THR A 263 -17.87 25.41 8.42
N GLN A 264 -18.44 24.35 7.85
CA GLN A 264 -18.21 23.97 6.46
C GLN A 264 -19.42 24.24 5.56
N ALA A 265 -20.63 24.14 6.13
CA ALA A 265 -21.86 24.33 5.37
C ALA A 265 -23.05 24.63 6.29
N TYR A 266 -24.10 25.17 5.67
CA TYR A 266 -25.42 25.31 6.26
C TYR A 266 -26.45 24.57 5.42
N VAL A 267 -27.35 23.86 6.07
CA VAL A 267 -28.50 23.22 5.41
C VAL A 267 -29.78 23.81 6.01
N VAL A 268 -30.59 24.45 5.18
CA VAL A 268 -31.83 25.13 5.59
C VAL A 268 -33.02 24.44 4.96
N PHE A 269 -34.02 24.14 5.79
CA PHE A 269 -35.29 23.58 5.36
C PHE A 269 -36.38 24.65 5.46
N ILE A 270 -37.05 24.90 4.34
CA ILE A 270 -38.13 25.89 4.23
C ILE A 270 -39.29 25.31 3.45
N ASP A 271 -40.48 25.86 3.67
CA ASP A 271 -41.60 25.70 2.75
C ASP A 271 -41.86 27.02 2.03
N SER A 272 -42.06 26.97 0.73
CA SER A 272 -42.42 28.13 -0.08
C SER A 272 -43.39 27.68 -1.16
N ASN A 273 -44.55 28.34 -1.26
CA ASN A 273 -45.63 27.98 -2.18
C ASN A 273 -46.00 26.49 -2.09
N GLU A 274 -46.25 26.00 -0.87
CA GLU A 274 -46.60 24.61 -0.56
C GLU A 274 -45.53 23.57 -0.96
N THR A 275 -44.35 24.02 -1.40
CA THR A 275 -43.23 23.16 -1.77
C THR A 275 -42.17 23.18 -0.68
N LYS A 276 -41.77 22.00 -0.21
CA LYS A 276 -40.70 21.85 0.78
C LYS A 276 -39.35 21.85 0.09
N TYR A 277 -38.42 22.65 0.57
CA TYR A 277 -37.05 22.75 0.03
C TYR A 277 -36.01 22.38 1.09
N ALA A 278 -34.97 21.70 0.65
CA ALA A 278 -33.69 21.59 1.35
C ALA A 278 -32.64 22.40 0.56
N LEU A 279 -32.16 23.48 1.17
CA LEU A 279 -31.17 24.39 0.59
C LEU A 279 -29.82 24.17 1.27
N HIS A 280 -28.80 23.91 0.47
CA HIS A 280 -27.43 23.70 0.92
C HIS A 280 -26.60 24.93 0.55
N PHE A 281 -25.98 25.54 1.56
CA PHE A 281 -25.07 26.67 1.45
C PHE A 281 -23.66 26.27 1.89
N ASP A 282 -22.64 26.88 1.30
CA ASP A 282 -21.26 26.75 1.77
C ASP A 282 -21.03 27.54 3.08
N ALA A 283 -19.83 27.43 3.66
CA ALA A 283 -19.44 28.14 4.88
C ALA A 283 -19.56 29.68 4.77
N ASN A 284 -19.49 30.23 3.55
CA ASN A 284 -19.58 31.67 3.27
C ASN A 284 -21.02 32.12 3.00
N GLY A 285 -22.00 31.20 3.02
CA GLY A 285 -23.41 31.48 2.75
C GLY A 285 -23.78 31.57 1.28
N ASN A 286 -22.97 31.06 0.35
CA ASN A 286 -23.37 30.92 -1.06
C ASN A 286 -24.18 29.64 -1.26
N LEU A 287 -25.23 29.68 -2.08
CA LEU A 287 -26.01 28.49 -2.41
C LEU A 287 -25.17 27.53 -3.26
N VAL A 288 -25.05 26.29 -2.79
CA VAL A 288 -24.40 25.18 -3.50
C VAL A 288 -25.42 24.30 -4.19
N LYS A 289 -26.55 24.02 -3.53
CA LYS A 289 -27.57 23.11 -4.06
C LYS A 289 -28.96 23.42 -3.48
N SER A 290 -29.99 23.28 -4.30
CA SER A 290 -31.39 23.27 -3.89
C SER A 290 -32.01 21.92 -4.25
N VAL A 291 -32.80 21.34 -3.33
CA VAL A 291 -33.50 20.07 -3.53
C VAL A 291 -34.95 20.23 -3.07
N VAL A 292 -35.90 19.89 -3.93
CA VAL A 292 -37.32 19.78 -3.56
C VAL A 292 -37.53 18.48 -2.81
N LEU A 293 -38.19 18.55 -1.64
CA LEU A 293 -38.57 17.40 -0.84
C LEU A 293 -40.02 17.05 -1.18
N ARG A 294 -40.24 15.79 -1.61
CA ARG A 294 -41.57 15.20 -1.76
C ARG A 294 -41.98 14.49 -0.49
#